data_AF-A0A538GM99-F1
#
_entry.id   AF-A0A538GM99-F1
#
_cell.length_a   1.000
_cell.length_b   1.000
_cell.length_c   1.000
_cell.angle_alpha   90.00
_cell.angle_beta   90.00
_cell.angle_gamma   90.00
#
_symmetry.space_group_name_H-M   'P 1'
#
loop_
_entity.id
_entity.type
_entity.pdbx_description
1 polymer ?
#
loop_
_entity_poly.entity_id
_entity_poly.type
_entity_poly.pdbx_seq_one_letter_code
_entity_poly.pdbx_strand_id
1 'polypeptide(L)'
;RVGTFVGSRQSALADALVAEGEGQEVVEALVDRVLASQHDYVDLFGLSDQGRLAGLEGPRGLELFQRIEAPVLDLSDGWDAAYRAKTNSRKRAHHNRRRRQLAELGKLEVIHARTLDELEPLLEPAFRLHELRWQGRPDGSGFVTATGKRFTRAVVKGLTEIDATRIVLTKVGGRPVAFCWYFVLEGNVYLHRLAFDPAYSRCSPGIVNALDSLSLAAGEGATRAEFLGGAERYKVELADRFEPLHLGLGLPGSARGRAAVAARARWLRLRRRGKSSGLVTKVYYGSASVRGHLMRQRDVLRPSGVRRLRD
;
A
#
# COMPACT_ATOMS: atom_id res chain seq x y z
N ARG A 1 -8.42 -23.75 -11.79
CA ARG A 1 -8.03 -23.01 -10.55
C ARG A 1 -7.34 -21.71 -10.95
N VAL A 2 -7.28 -20.69 -10.09
CA VAL A 2 -6.62 -19.41 -10.43
C VAL A 2 -5.31 -19.31 -9.67
N GLY A 3 -4.19 -19.11 -10.37
CA GLY A 3 -2.91 -18.85 -9.74
C GLY A 3 -2.81 -17.39 -9.31
N THR A 4 -2.38 -17.14 -8.07
CA THR A 4 -2.20 -15.79 -7.52
C THR A 4 -0.94 -15.75 -6.68
N PHE A 5 -0.38 -14.56 -6.44
CA PHE A 5 0.64 -14.42 -5.40
C PHE A 5 0.12 -14.87 -4.03
N VAL A 6 1.00 -15.46 -3.23
CA VAL A 6 0.76 -15.70 -1.81
C VAL A 6 0.59 -14.35 -1.12
N GLY A 7 -0.41 -14.21 -0.26
CA GLY A 7 -0.74 -12.91 0.33
C GLY A 7 -1.30 -11.91 -0.68
N SER A 8 -1.73 -12.36 -1.87
CA SER A 8 -2.59 -11.55 -2.74
C SER A 8 -3.70 -10.93 -1.89
N ARG A 9 -4.03 -9.67 -2.17
CA ARG A 9 -4.95 -8.82 -1.39
C ARG A 9 -4.35 -8.11 -0.16
N GLN A 10 -3.11 -8.41 0.25
CA GLN A 10 -2.45 -7.72 1.38
C GLN A 10 -1.20 -6.93 0.97
N SER A 11 -0.60 -7.21 -0.19
CA SER A 11 0.50 -6.43 -0.78
C SER A 11 0.04 -5.60 -1.98
N ALA A 12 0.62 -4.42 -2.14
CA ALA A 12 0.45 -3.55 -3.30
C ALA A 12 1.57 -3.72 -4.34
N LEU A 13 2.75 -4.21 -3.93
CA LEU A 13 3.90 -4.43 -4.81
C LEU A 13 4.28 -5.91 -4.79
N ALA A 14 4.30 -6.52 -5.96
CA ALA A 14 4.67 -7.91 -6.12
C ALA A 14 5.28 -8.13 -7.50
N ASP A 15 6.29 -8.98 -7.57
CA ASP A 15 6.94 -9.40 -8.81
C ASP A 15 7.72 -10.70 -8.58
N ALA A 16 8.32 -11.25 -9.64
CA ALA A 16 9.33 -12.30 -9.51
C ALA A 16 10.64 -11.72 -8.98
N LEU A 17 11.02 -12.12 -7.76
CA LEU A 17 12.32 -11.79 -7.18
C LEU A 17 13.31 -12.89 -7.54
N VAL A 18 14.45 -12.51 -8.11
CA VAL A 18 15.56 -13.41 -8.46
C VAL A 18 16.81 -12.94 -7.75
N ALA A 19 17.75 -13.85 -7.50
CA ALA A 19 19.01 -13.50 -6.86
C ALA A 19 19.86 -12.58 -7.77
N GLU A 20 20.83 -11.88 -7.19
CA GLU A 20 21.78 -11.08 -7.97
C GLU A 20 22.54 -11.96 -8.97
N GLY A 21 22.70 -11.48 -10.21
CA GLY A 21 23.29 -12.24 -11.30
C GLY A 21 22.33 -13.20 -12.03
N GLU A 22 21.16 -13.51 -11.44
CA GLU A 22 20.14 -14.32 -12.11
C GLU A 22 19.34 -13.50 -13.12
N GLY A 23 19.10 -14.10 -14.28
CA GLY A 23 18.51 -13.44 -15.43
C GLY A 23 17.02 -13.71 -15.63
N GLN A 24 16.58 -13.37 -16.84
CA GLN A 24 15.23 -13.63 -17.32
C GLN A 24 14.89 -15.13 -17.36
N GLU A 25 15.89 -15.99 -17.54
CA GLU A 25 15.74 -17.45 -17.63
C GLU A 25 15.07 -18.06 -16.39
N VAL A 26 15.39 -17.57 -15.19
CA VAL A 26 14.75 -18.03 -13.95
C VAL A 26 13.27 -17.63 -13.91
N VAL A 27 12.95 -16.42 -14.35
CA VAL A 27 11.56 -15.93 -14.44
C VAL A 27 10.77 -16.77 -15.43
N GLU A 28 11.38 -17.10 -16.57
CA GLU A 28 10.79 -17.97 -17.59
C GLU A 28 10.58 -19.40 -17.07
N ALA A 29 11.53 -19.96 -16.34
CA ALA A 29 11.38 -21.28 -15.71
C ALA A 29 10.26 -21.30 -14.66
N LEU A 30 10.09 -20.22 -13.89
CA LEU A 30 8.95 -20.06 -12.97
C LEU A 30 7.62 -20.03 -13.74
N VAL A 31 7.56 -19.32 -14.86
CA VAL A 31 6.38 -19.28 -15.74
C VAL A 31 6.06 -20.66 -16.32
N ASP A 32 7.07 -21.41 -16.78
CA ASP A 32 6.89 -22.78 -17.29
C ASP A 32 6.33 -23.71 -16.21
N ARG A 33 6.81 -23.57 -14.98
CA ARG A 33 6.28 -24.33 -13.84
C ARG A 33 4.83 -23.97 -13.51
N VAL A 34 4.44 -22.71 -13.69
CA VAL A 34 3.05 -22.27 -13.54
C VAL A 34 2.18 -22.82 -14.66
N LEU A 35 2.66 -22.80 -15.91
CA LEU A 35 1.93 -23.35 -17.07
C LEU A 35 1.74 -24.87 -16.97
N ALA A 36 2.71 -25.58 -16.43
CA ALA A 36 2.64 -27.03 -16.17
C ALA A 36 1.80 -27.39 -14.93
N SER A 37 1.31 -26.39 -14.18
CA SER A 37 0.56 -26.62 -12.95
C SER A 37 -0.93 -26.89 -13.21
N GLN A 38 -1.67 -27.21 -12.13
CA GLN A 38 -3.12 -27.45 -12.17
C GLN A 38 -3.95 -26.15 -12.24
N HIS A 39 -3.33 -25.00 -12.51
CA HIS A 39 -4.01 -23.71 -12.63
C HIS A 39 -4.54 -23.52 -14.06
N ASP A 40 -5.75 -22.99 -14.17
CA ASP A 40 -6.38 -22.67 -15.45
C ASP A 40 -5.73 -21.41 -16.06
N TYR A 41 -5.39 -20.43 -15.22
CA TYR A 41 -4.78 -19.15 -15.59
C TYR A 41 -4.23 -18.45 -14.33
N VAL A 42 -3.49 -17.35 -14.52
CA VAL A 42 -3.01 -16.50 -13.41
C VAL A 42 -3.66 -15.13 -13.33
N ASP A 43 -3.72 -14.61 -12.11
CA ASP A 43 -4.27 -13.31 -11.71
C ASP A 43 -3.32 -12.69 -10.70
N LEU A 44 -2.39 -11.88 -11.22
CA LEU A 44 -1.25 -11.35 -10.48
C LEU A 44 -1.42 -9.85 -10.28
N PHE A 45 -1.90 -9.46 -9.11
CA PHE A 45 -2.02 -8.05 -8.75
C PHE A 45 -0.74 -7.53 -8.07
N GLY A 46 -0.37 -6.30 -8.38
CA GLY A 46 0.74 -5.57 -7.76
C GLY A 46 1.99 -5.44 -8.63
N LEU A 47 1.89 -5.85 -9.90
CA LEU A 47 2.99 -5.73 -10.86
C LEU A 47 3.24 -4.25 -11.20
N SER A 48 4.49 -3.80 -11.15
CA SER A 48 4.90 -2.51 -11.71
C SER A 48 5.15 -2.65 -13.23
N ASP A 49 5.18 -1.53 -13.95
CA ASP A 49 5.52 -1.53 -15.40
C ASP A 49 6.94 -2.02 -15.68
N GLN A 50 7.84 -1.85 -14.71
CA GLN A 50 9.25 -2.26 -14.81
C GLN A 50 9.49 -3.64 -14.21
N GLY A 51 8.42 -4.35 -13.82
CA GLY A 51 8.53 -5.67 -13.23
C GLY A 51 8.90 -6.73 -14.25
N ARG A 52 9.67 -7.74 -13.82
CA ARG A 52 10.13 -8.85 -14.66
C ARG A 52 8.97 -9.65 -15.25
N LEU A 53 7.92 -9.87 -14.48
CA LEU A 53 6.71 -10.53 -14.97
C LEU A 53 5.87 -9.66 -15.91
N ALA A 54 5.95 -8.33 -15.75
CA ALA A 54 5.25 -7.38 -16.63
C ALA A 54 5.93 -7.28 -18.00
N GLY A 55 7.25 -7.47 -18.07
CA GLY A 55 8.04 -7.47 -19.30
C GLY A 55 7.99 -8.78 -20.11
N LEU A 56 7.23 -9.79 -19.67
CA LEU A 56 7.07 -11.03 -20.44
C LEU A 56 6.23 -10.79 -21.70
N GLU A 57 6.65 -11.40 -22.80
CA GLU A 57 6.00 -11.23 -24.12
C GLU A 57 5.48 -12.55 -24.70
N GLY A 58 4.71 -12.44 -25.79
CA GLY A 58 4.22 -13.58 -26.56
C GLY A 58 3.34 -14.53 -25.73
N PRO A 59 3.47 -15.86 -25.90
CA PRO A 59 2.68 -16.85 -25.16
C PRO A 59 2.90 -16.84 -23.64
N ARG A 60 4.02 -16.27 -23.18
CA ARG A 60 4.39 -16.12 -21.76
C ARG A 60 3.94 -14.77 -21.19
N GLY A 61 3.43 -13.87 -22.04
CA GLY A 61 3.03 -12.54 -21.64
C GLY A 61 1.77 -12.49 -20.79
N LEU A 62 1.69 -11.44 -19.98
CA LEU A 62 0.51 -11.10 -19.19
C LEU A 62 -0.18 -9.89 -19.79
N GLU A 63 -1.50 -9.94 -19.90
CA GLU A 63 -2.24 -8.72 -20.19
C GLU A 63 -2.32 -7.85 -18.93
N LEU A 64 -1.75 -6.65 -19.01
CA LEU A 64 -1.67 -5.72 -17.89
C LEU A 64 -2.87 -4.77 -17.86
N PHE A 65 -3.50 -4.67 -16.69
CA PHE A 65 -4.59 -3.75 -16.43
C PHE A 65 -4.26 -2.86 -15.24
N GLN A 66 -4.08 -1.57 -15.47
CA GLN A 66 -3.82 -0.61 -14.38
C GLN A 66 -4.95 -0.64 -13.36
N ARG A 67 -4.60 -0.79 -12.08
CA ARG A 67 -5.55 -0.91 -10.96
C ARG A 67 -5.39 0.20 -9.95
N ILE A 68 -4.16 0.58 -9.65
CA ILE A 68 -3.79 1.59 -8.67
C ILE A 68 -2.75 2.53 -9.28
N GLU A 69 -2.81 3.80 -8.90
CA GLU A 69 -1.72 4.75 -9.08
C GLU A 69 -1.01 4.87 -7.73
N ALA A 70 0.24 4.41 -7.66
CA ALA A 70 1.07 4.46 -6.48
C ALA A 70 1.81 5.80 -6.45
N PRO A 71 1.50 6.70 -5.50
CA PRO A 71 2.20 7.97 -5.40
C PRO A 71 3.64 7.73 -4.95
N VAL A 72 4.58 8.45 -5.54
CA VAL A 72 6.01 8.37 -5.22
C VAL A 72 6.56 9.76 -4.97
N LEU A 73 7.36 9.91 -3.92
CA LEU A 73 8.07 11.12 -3.56
C LEU A 73 9.59 10.89 -3.65
N ASP A 74 10.28 11.80 -4.30
CA ASP A 74 11.74 11.89 -4.34
C ASP A 74 12.26 12.53 -3.04
N LEU A 75 13.22 11.87 -2.41
CA LEU A 75 13.90 12.29 -1.18
C LEU A 75 15.41 12.37 -1.38
N SER A 76 15.91 12.34 -2.62
CA SER A 76 17.36 12.33 -2.93
C SER A 76 18.10 13.55 -2.35
N ASP A 77 17.44 14.71 -2.34
CA ASP A 77 17.95 15.95 -1.73
C ASP A 77 17.58 16.11 -0.24
N GLY A 78 17.07 15.04 0.38
CA GLY A 78 16.59 14.99 1.75
C GLY A 78 15.18 15.56 1.94
N TRP A 79 14.62 15.31 3.13
CA TRP A 79 13.24 15.67 3.48
C TRP A 79 12.93 17.15 3.33
N ASP A 80 13.86 18.00 3.74
CA ASP A 80 13.65 19.43 3.86
C ASP A 80 13.49 20.11 2.49
N ALA A 81 14.31 19.70 1.51
CA ALA A 81 14.22 20.13 0.13
C ALA A 81 12.93 19.60 -0.52
N ALA A 82 12.67 18.30 -0.41
CA ALA A 82 11.46 17.65 -0.91
C ALA A 82 10.18 18.31 -0.38
N TYR A 83 10.08 18.48 0.94
CA TYR A 83 8.91 19.07 1.58
C TYR A 83 8.69 20.53 1.17
N ARG A 84 9.75 21.33 0.99
CA ARG A 84 9.64 22.70 0.46
C ARG A 84 9.20 22.74 -0.99
N ALA A 85 9.68 21.83 -1.83
CA ALA A 85 9.28 21.73 -3.23
C ALA A 85 7.81 21.34 -3.39
N LYS A 86 7.28 20.49 -2.48
CA LYS A 86 5.90 19.97 -2.54
C LYS A 86 4.87 20.80 -1.79
N THR A 87 5.30 21.77 -0.99
CA THR A 87 4.37 22.57 -0.18
C THR A 87 4.63 24.06 -0.30
N ASN A 88 3.56 24.85 -0.18
CA ASN A 88 3.69 26.30 -0.04
C ASN A 88 3.71 26.72 1.45
N SER A 89 4.04 27.99 1.71
CA SER A 89 4.13 28.56 3.07
C SER A 89 2.84 28.35 3.88
N ARG A 90 1.67 28.55 3.26
CA ARG A 90 0.36 28.35 3.89
C ARG A 90 0.16 26.90 4.36
N LYS A 91 0.55 25.92 3.53
CA LYS A 91 0.45 24.49 3.86
C LYS A 91 1.39 24.11 5.00
N ARG A 92 2.63 24.58 4.98
CA ARG A 92 3.59 24.38 6.08
C ARG A 92 3.09 25.00 7.38
N ALA A 93 2.56 26.22 7.33
CA ALA A 93 1.93 26.86 8.48
C ALA A 93 0.74 26.04 9.02
N HIS A 94 -0.07 25.45 8.14
CA HIS A 94 -1.15 24.55 8.53
C HIS A 94 -0.63 23.31 9.27
N HIS A 95 0.39 22.62 8.74
CA HIS A 95 0.99 21.45 9.40
C HIS A 95 1.60 21.82 10.76
N ASN A 96 2.31 22.95 10.84
CA ASN A 96 2.88 23.45 12.10
C ASN A 96 1.79 23.79 13.12
N ARG A 97 0.68 24.40 12.69
CA ARG A 97 -0.49 24.63 13.55
C ARG A 97 -1.07 23.32 14.07
N ARG A 98 -1.18 22.27 13.24
CA ARG A 98 -1.66 20.95 13.69
C ARG A 98 -0.75 20.33 14.75
N ARG A 99 0.57 20.44 14.59
CA ARG A 99 1.54 20.02 15.61
C ARG A 99 1.36 20.79 16.92
N ARG A 100 1.24 22.13 16.85
CA ARG A 100 1.00 22.98 18.05
C ARG A 100 -0.29 22.59 18.77
N GLN A 101 -1.37 22.36 18.03
CA GLN A 101 -2.65 21.92 18.59
C GLN A 101 -2.57 20.55 19.28
N LEU A 102 -1.67 19.65 18.87
CA LEU A 102 -1.42 18.41 19.61
C LEU A 102 -0.66 18.69 20.91
N ALA A 103 0.35 19.56 20.87
CA ALA A 103 1.15 19.93 22.03
C ALA A 103 0.36 20.72 23.10
N GLU A 104 -0.68 21.46 22.69
CA GLU A 104 -1.62 22.13 23.60
C GLU A 104 -2.48 21.14 24.42
N LEU A 105 -2.64 19.89 23.94
CA LEU A 105 -3.42 18.85 24.63
C LEU A 105 -2.56 18.04 25.63
N GLY A 106 -1.25 18.29 25.69
CA GLY A 106 -0.29 17.58 26.54
C GLY A 106 1.07 17.44 25.87
N LYS A 107 2.08 16.97 26.63
CA LYS A 107 3.44 16.76 26.13
C LYS A 107 3.42 15.92 24.84
N LEU A 108 3.86 16.51 23.73
CA LEU A 108 3.98 15.84 22.45
C LEU A 108 5.31 15.10 22.36
N GLU A 109 5.27 13.79 22.16
CA GLU A 109 6.46 12.94 22.08
C GLU A 109 6.39 12.12 20.80
N VAL A 110 7.52 12.01 20.09
CA VAL A 110 7.68 11.16 18.91
C VAL A 110 8.71 10.10 19.23
N ILE A 111 8.31 8.84 19.19
CA ILE A 111 9.17 7.68 19.40
C ILE A 111 9.48 7.08 18.05
N HIS A 112 10.76 6.87 17.78
CA HIS A 112 11.25 6.19 16.58
C HIS A 112 11.90 4.88 17.00
N ALA A 113 11.32 3.76 16.60
CA ALA A 113 11.80 2.42 16.93
C ALA A 113 12.38 1.73 15.71
N ARG A 114 13.56 1.12 15.89
CA ARG A 114 14.36 0.45 14.87
C ARG A 114 14.77 -0.96 15.27
N THR A 115 15.19 -1.15 16.51
CA THR A 115 15.60 -2.49 17.00
C THR A 115 14.40 -3.31 17.47
N LEU A 116 14.55 -4.63 17.60
CA LEU A 116 13.45 -5.49 18.07
C LEU A 116 12.94 -5.08 19.46
N ASP A 117 13.86 -4.78 20.38
CA ASP A 117 13.53 -4.34 21.76
C ASP A 117 12.78 -3.01 21.78
N GLU A 118 13.02 -2.13 20.81
CA GLU A 118 12.28 -0.87 20.65
C GLU A 118 10.92 -1.09 19.96
N LEU A 119 10.85 -2.00 18.98
CA LEU A 119 9.68 -2.21 18.13
C LEU A 119 8.59 -3.02 18.84
N GLU A 120 8.96 -4.09 19.55
CA GLU A 120 8.01 -5.01 20.18
C GLU A 120 7.05 -4.32 21.15
N PRO A 121 7.51 -3.40 22.04
CA PRO A 121 6.62 -2.64 22.91
C PRO A 121 5.62 -1.72 22.17
N LEU A 122 5.91 -1.35 20.92
CA LEU A 122 5.04 -0.46 20.13
C LEU A 122 3.95 -1.21 19.36
N LEU A 123 4.01 -2.54 19.28
CA LEU A 123 3.03 -3.34 18.51
C LEU A 123 1.63 -3.29 19.13
N GLU A 124 1.49 -3.44 20.45
CA GLU A 124 0.16 -3.35 21.08
C GLU A 124 -0.48 -1.96 20.94
N PRO A 125 0.24 -0.84 21.18
CA PRO A 125 -0.25 0.49 20.82
C PRO A 125 -0.67 0.61 19.35
N ALA A 126 0.11 0.07 18.41
CA ALA A 126 -0.21 0.10 16.98
C ALA A 126 -1.48 -0.71 16.65
N PHE A 127 -1.63 -1.91 17.21
CA PHE A 127 -2.84 -2.72 17.04
C PHE A 127 -4.07 -1.97 17.57
N ARG A 128 -3.99 -1.40 18.77
CA ARG A 128 -5.07 -0.63 19.38
C ARG A 128 -5.45 0.59 18.53
N LEU A 129 -4.48 1.38 18.09
CA LEU A 129 -4.72 2.55 17.25
C LEU A 129 -5.36 2.16 15.90
N HIS A 130 -4.91 1.05 15.32
CA HIS A 130 -5.49 0.53 14.08
C HIS A 130 -6.93 0.05 14.30
N GLU A 131 -7.21 -0.64 15.40
CA GLU A 131 -8.55 -1.10 15.76
C GLU A 131 -9.51 0.08 15.93
N LEU A 132 -9.14 1.09 16.72
CA LEU A 132 -9.93 2.32 16.90
C LEU A 132 -10.25 3.00 15.57
N ARG A 133 -9.28 3.05 14.66
CA ARG A 133 -9.45 3.69 13.34
C ARG A 133 -10.33 2.88 12.38
N TRP A 134 -10.38 1.56 12.56
CA TRP A 134 -11.13 0.63 11.71
C TRP A 134 -12.48 0.20 12.28
N GLN A 135 -12.79 0.57 13.53
CA GLN A 135 -14.09 0.29 14.15
C GLN A 135 -15.24 0.82 13.28
N GLY A 136 -16.23 -0.04 13.01
CA GLY A 136 -17.39 0.29 12.19
C GLY A 136 -17.14 0.32 10.67
N ARG A 137 -15.93 0.02 10.20
CA ARG A 137 -15.65 -0.10 8.76
C ARG A 137 -16.06 -1.48 8.23
N PRO A 138 -16.73 -1.55 7.06
CA PRO A 138 -17.24 -2.81 6.51
C PRO A 138 -16.15 -3.81 6.10
N ASP A 139 -14.93 -3.34 5.88
CA ASP A 139 -13.83 -4.17 5.37
C ASP A 139 -13.07 -4.91 6.50
N GLY A 140 -13.36 -4.61 7.77
CA GLY A 140 -12.63 -5.14 8.92
C GLY A 140 -11.12 -4.84 8.86
N SER A 141 -10.34 -5.47 9.74
CA SER A 141 -8.88 -5.37 9.70
C SER A 141 -8.23 -6.71 9.98
N GLY A 142 -7.57 -7.28 8.97
CA GLY A 142 -6.75 -8.48 9.15
C GLY A 142 -5.61 -8.29 10.15
N PHE A 143 -5.12 -7.06 10.32
CA PHE A 143 -3.99 -6.70 11.17
C PHE A 143 -4.24 -6.91 12.66
N VAL A 144 -5.48 -6.72 13.13
CA VAL A 144 -5.82 -6.81 14.57
C VAL A 144 -6.40 -8.16 14.97
N THR A 145 -6.58 -9.08 14.01
CA THR A 145 -6.97 -10.47 14.30
C THR A 145 -5.85 -11.21 15.05
N ALA A 146 -6.17 -12.31 15.75
CA ALA A 146 -5.15 -13.12 16.41
C ALA A 146 -4.06 -13.60 15.45
N THR A 147 -4.44 -14.02 14.24
CA THR A 147 -3.49 -14.41 13.18
C THR A 147 -2.68 -13.23 12.68
N GLY A 148 -3.31 -12.06 12.45
CA GLY A 148 -2.62 -10.84 12.04
C GLY A 148 -1.59 -10.37 13.05
N LYS A 149 -1.94 -10.35 14.34
CA LYS A 149 -1.02 -9.98 15.42
C LYS A 149 0.17 -10.93 15.51
N ARG A 150 -0.04 -12.25 15.37
CA ARG A 150 1.06 -13.24 15.34
C ARG A 150 1.95 -13.05 14.10
N PHE A 151 1.34 -12.85 12.93
CA PHE A 151 2.06 -12.60 11.69
C PHE A 151 2.91 -11.33 11.78
N THR A 152 2.34 -10.21 12.25
CA THR A 152 3.07 -8.95 12.43
C THR A 152 4.27 -9.11 13.36
N ARG A 153 4.13 -9.82 14.49
CA ARG A 153 5.28 -10.10 15.38
C ARG A 153 6.38 -10.88 14.67
N ALA A 154 6.03 -11.92 13.93
CA ALA A 154 6.99 -12.71 13.16
C ALA A 154 7.69 -11.87 12.07
N VAL A 155 6.93 -11.04 11.34
CA VAL A 155 7.46 -10.14 10.32
C VAL A 155 8.40 -9.10 10.91
N VAL A 156 8.02 -8.47 12.02
CA VAL A 156 8.87 -7.48 12.70
C VAL A 156 10.19 -8.11 13.10
N LYS A 157 10.18 -9.29 13.70
CA LYS A 157 11.40 -10.04 14.03
C LYS A 157 12.27 -10.30 12.80
N GLY A 158 11.69 -10.86 11.73
CA GLY A 158 12.46 -11.16 10.52
C GLY A 158 13.01 -9.91 9.81
N LEU A 159 12.23 -8.83 9.74
CA LEU A 159 12.67 -7.59 9.10
C LEU A 159 13.69 -6.81 9.94
N THR A 160 13.73 -7.00 11.27
CA THR A 160 14.80 -6.39 12.09
C THR A 160 16.16 -7.01 11.83
N GLU A 161 16.23 -8.29 11.45
CA GLU A 161 17.51 -8.98 11.14
C GLU A 161 18.23 -8.37 9.94
N ILE A 162 17.48 -7.73 9.03
CA ILE A 162 18.00 -7.01 7.86
C ILE A 162 17.79 -5.49 7.96
N ASP A 163 17.51 -4.98 9.16
CA ASP A 163 17.27 -3.56 9.45
C ASP A 163 16.20 -2.87 8.56
N ALA A 164 15.19 -3.61 8.12
CA ALA A 164 14.25 -3.16 7.10
C ALA A 164 12.91 -2.62 7.63
N THR A 165 12.73 -2.48 8.95
CA THR A 165 11.44 -2.08 9.55
C THR A 165 11.59 -0.97 10.58
N ARG A 166 10.63 -0.04 10.60
CA ARG A 166 10.55 1.06 11.57
C ARG A 166 9.12 1.29 12.03
N ILE A 167 8.93 1.65 13.30
CA ILE A 167 7.66 2.18 13.80
C ILE A 167 7.90 3.55 14.41
N VAL A 168 7.16 4.55 13.92
CA VAL A 168 7.12 5.88 14.50
C VAL A 168 5.80 6.05 15.23
N LEU A 169 5.85 6.22 16.56
CA LEU A 169 4.68 6.40 17.42
C LEU A 169 4.64 7.83 17.97
N THR A 170 3.53 8.52 17.77
CA THR A 170 3.28 9.83 18.38
C THR A 170 2.44 9.66 19.65
N LYS A 171 2.91 10.24 20.77
CA LYS A 171 2.19 10.32 22.04
C LYS A 171 1.83 11.76 22.39
N VAL A 172 0.71 11.94 23.08
CA VAL A 172 0.27 13.22 23.67
C VAL A 172 -0.07 12.97 25.13
N GLY A 173 0.65 13.62 26.06
CA GLY A 173 0.49 13.40 27.50
C GLY A 173 0.71 11.93 27.88
N GLY A 174 1.71 11.27 27.30
CA GLY A 174 2.00 9.85 27.49
C GLY A 174 1.08 8.87 26.75
N ARG A 175 -0.05 9.33 26.19
CA ARG A 175 -1.00 8.46 25.46
C ARG A 175 -0.63 8.34 23.97
N PRO A 176 -0.52 7.12 23.41
CA PRO A 176 -0.38 6.93 21.97
C PRO A 176 -1.57 7.48 21.18
N VAL A 177 -1.32 8.31 20.17
CA VAL A 177 -2.37 8.95 19.34
C VAL A 177 -2.25 8.69 17.84
N ALA A 178 -1.06 8.35 17.34
CA ALA A 178 -0.85 7.97 15.95
C ALA A 178 0.39 7.09 15.79
N PHE A 179 0.39 6.23 14.78
CA PHE A 179 1.58 5.49 14.39
C PHE A 179 1.72 5.41 12.87
N CYS A 180 2.96 5.23 12.43
CA CYS A 180 3.34 4.82 11.08
C CYS A 180 4.31 3.64 11.21
N TRP A 181 3.94 2.51 10.62
CA TRP A 181 4.81 1.36 10.42
C TRP A 181 5.24 1.39 8.95
N TYR A 182 6.54 1.50 8.71
CA TYR A 182 7.11 1.55 7.37
C TYR A 182 8.31 0.61 7.25
N PHE A 183 8.64 0.29 6.00
CA PHE A 183 9.81 -0.51 5.66
C PHE A 183 10.87 0.36 4.98
N VAL A 184 12.14 0.00 5.16
CA VAL A 184 13.27 0.60 4.47
C VAL A 184 14.03 -0.51 3.74
N LEU A 185 14.26 -0.35 2.44
CA LEU A 185 15.00 -1.32 1.63
C LEU A 185 15.59 -0.64 0.40
N GLU A 186 16.88 -0.85 0.12
CA GLU A 186 17.57 -0.27 -1.05
C GLU A 186 17.33 1.25 -1.22
N GLY A 187 17.48 2.02 -0.13
CA GLY A 187 17.23 3.47 -0.15
C GLY A 187 15.76 3.90 -0.29
N ASN A 188 14.81 2.96 -0.36
CA ASN A 188 13.39 3.24 -0.46
C ASN A 188 12.69 3.12 0.90
N VAL A 189 11.77 4.03 1.20
CA VAL A 189 10.82 3.92 2.31
C VAL A 189 9.42 3.56 1.80
N TYR A 190 8.83 2.51 2.36
CA TYR A 190 7.49 2.03 2.00
C TYR A 190 6.51 2.26 3.16
N LEU A 191 5.58 3.21 3.00
CA LEU A 191 4.62 3.55 4.05
C LEU A 191 3.53 2.48 4.17
N HIS A 192 3.81 1.42 4.94
CA HIS A 192 2.99 0.22 4.99
C HIS A 192 1.66 0.41 5.73
N ARG A 193 1.68 0.89 6.98
CA ARG A 193 0.46 1.05 7.79
C ARG A 193 0.50 2.31 8.63
N LEU A 194 -0.61 3.04 8.59
CA LEU A 194 -0.81 4.23 9.41
C LEU A 194 -2.18 4.17 10.07
N ALA A 195 -2.23 4.53 11.35
CA ALA A 195 -3.50 4.77 12.02
C ALA A 195 -3.35 5.84 13.10
N PHE A 196 -4.49 6.32 13.59
CA PHE A 196 -4.54 7.31 14.64
C PHE A 196 -5.84 7.18 15.44
N ASP A 197 -5.80 7.66 16.68
CA ASP A 197 -6.96 7.72 17.57
C ASP A 197 -7.96 8.78 17.04
N PRO A 198 -9.17 8.38 16.61
CA PRO A 198 -10.17 9.30 16.07
C PRO A 198 -10.54 10.47 17.00
N ALA A 199 -10.36 10.33 18.32
CA ALA A 199 -10.61 11.40 19.28
C ALA A 199 -9.71 12.64 19.03
N TYR A 200 -8.55 12.45 18.40
CA TYR A 200 -7.60 13.52 18.08
C TYR A 200 -7.72 14.00 16.62
N SER A 201 -8.73 13.54 15.87
CA SER A 201 -8.88 13.81 14.43
C SER A 201 -8.82 15.30 14.05
N ARG A 202 -9.34 16.19 14.90
CA ARG A 202 -9.31 17.65 14.71
C ARG A 202 -7.89 18.20 14.55
N CYS A 203 -6.90 17.56 15.17
CA CYS A 203 -5.49 17.96 15.12
C CYS A 203 -4.68 17.20 14.06
N SER A 204 -5.32 16.32 13.28
CA SER A 204 -4.68 15.56 12.18
C SER A 204 -3.40 14.78 12.58
N PRO A 205 -3.40 14.02 13.70
CA PRO A 205 -2.20 13.35 14.21
C PRO A 205 -1.59 12.36 13.22
N GLY A 206 -2.40 11.69 12.41
CA GLY A 206 -1.90 10.79 11.36
C GLY A 206 -1.06 11.51 10.29
N ILE A 207 -1.40 12.76 9.94
CA ILE A 207 -0.60 13.54 8.99
C ILE A 207 0.69 14.02 9.66
N VAL A 208 0.61 14.52 10.89
CA VAL A 208 1.81 14.95 11.65
C VAL A 208 2.80 13.79 11.75
N ASN A 209 2.32 12.61 12.16
CA ASN A 209 3.13 11.40 12.28
C ASN A 209 3.68 10.91 10.94
N ALA A 210 2.91 10.98 9.85
CA ALA A 210 3.40 10.60 8.52
C ALA A 210 4.53 11.52 8.04
N LEU A 211 4.43 12.83 8.28
CA LEU A 211 5.48 13.79 7.93
C LEU A 211 6.74 13.58 8.79
N ASP A 212 6.57 13.28 10.10
CA ASP A 212 7.69 12.89 10.97
C ASP A 212 8.38 11.62 10.48
N SER A 213 7.61 10.63 10.03
CA SER A 213 8.15 9.37 9.52
C SER A 213 8.97 9.56 8.24
N LEU A 214 8.49 10.39 7.31
CA LEU A 214 9.23 10.72 6.09
C LEU A 214 10.52 11.50 6.42
N SER A 215 10.46 12.43 7.37
CA SER A 215 11.64 13.16 7.84
C SER A 215 12.68 12.23 8.46
N LEU A 216 12.25 11.30 9.31
CA LEU A 216 13.13 10.32 9.95
C LEU A 216 13.75 9.37 8.92
N ALA A 217 12.95 8.82 8.01
CA ALA A 217 13.44 7.94 6.95
C ALA A 217 14.46 8.62 6.04
N ALA A 218 14.23 9.88 5.64
CA ALA A 218 15.21 10.64 4.86
C ALA A 218 16.50 10.90 5.67
N GLY A 219 16.37 11.15 6.98
CA GLY A 219 17.52 11.28 7.88
C GLY A 219 18.34 10.00 8.04
N GLU A 220 17.71 8.84 7.81
CA GLU A 220 18.39 7.53 7.72
C GLU A 220 18.96 7.22 6.32
N GLY A 221 18.86 8.16 5.37
CA GLY A 221 19.41 8.01 4.02
C GLY A 221 18.44 7.49 2.97
N ALA A 222 17.13 7.40 3.27
CA ALA A 222 16.14 7.05 2.25
C ALA A 222 16.03 8.18 1.19
N THR A 223 16.15 7.80 -0.08
CA THR A 223 16.12 8.70 -1.25
C THR A 223 14.81 8.64 -2.02
N ARG A 224 13.92 7.70 -1.70
CA ARG A 224 12.60 7.58 -2.34
C ARG A 224 11.54 7.10 -1.36
N ALA A 225 10.38 7.74 -1.36
CA ALA A 225 9.20 7.30 -0.61
C ALA A 225 8.12 6.74 -1.53
N GLU A 226 7.71 5.51 -1.25
CA GLU A 226 6.64 4.78 -1.92
C GLU A 226 5.42 4.70 -1.00
N PHE A 227 4.31 5.31 -1.44
CA PHE A 227 3.10 5.38 -0.64
C PHE A 227 2.18 4.16 -0.79
N LEU A 228 2.56 3.16 -1.60
CA LEU A 228 1.87 1.86 -1.77
C LEU A 228 0.41 2.01 -2.24
N GLY A 229 0.14 3.05 -3.02
CA GLY A 229 -1.20 3.34 -3.52
C GLY A 229 -2.08 4.18 -2.58
N GLY A 230 -3.28 4.48 -3.09
CA GLY A 230 -4.25 5.33 -2.43
C GLY A 230 -4.12 6.80 -2.85
N ALA A 231 -5.27 7.45 -2.97
CA ALA A 231 -5.39 8.85 -3.38
C ALA A 231 -5.69 9.76 -2.17
N GLU A 232 -5.20 9.40 -0.98
CA GLU A 232 -5.26 10.29 0.17
C GLU A 232 -4.56 11.61 -0.18
N ARG A 233 -5.25 12.72 0.08
CA ARG A 233 -4.85 14.06 -0.37
C ARG A 233 -3.38 14.39 -0.07
N TYR A 234 -2.87 14.02 1.10
CA TYR A 234 -1.47 14.31 1.46
C TYR A 234 -0.46 13.53 0.62
N LYS A 235 -0.76 12.28 0.22
CA LYS A 235 0.12 11.48 -0.65
C LYS A 235 0.18 12.10 -2.03
N VAL A 236 -0.98 12.48 -2.56
CA VAL A 236 -1.10 13.15 -3.87
C VAL A 236 -0.38 14.50 -3.88
N GLU A 237 -0.52 15.29 -2.81
CA GLU A 237 0.15 16.60 -2.70
C GLU A 237 1.67 16.48 -2.55
N LEU A 238 2.18 15.40 -1.94
CA LEU A 238 3.62 15.18 -1.77
C LEU A 238 4.27 14.48 -2.97
N ALA A 239 3.51 13.77 -3.79
CA ALA A 239 4.09 12.97 -4.86
C ALA A 239 4.74 13.82 -5.97
N ASP A 240 5.87 13.35 -6.48
CA ASP A 240 6.48 13.79 -7.74
C ASP A 240 5.77 13.20 -8.94
N ARG A 241 5.39 11.93 -8.82
CA ARG A 241 4.81 11.13 -9.89
C ARG A 241 3.93 10.03 -9.31
N PHE A 242 3.21 9.36 -10.20
CA PHE A 242 2.43 8.19 -9.89
C PHE A 242 2.94 7.01 -10.71
N GLU A 243 3.33 5.95 -10.03
CA GLU A 243 3.76 4.70 -10.66
C GLU A 243 2.56 3.74 -10.71
N PRO A 244 2.13 3.30 -11.90
CA PRO A 244 0.95 2.46 -12.04
C PRO A 244 1.24 1.03 -11.59
N LEU A 245 0.28 0.47 -10.85
CA LEU A 245 0.30 -0.93 -10.42
C LEU A 245 -0.79 -1.71 -11.12
N HIS A 246 -0.40 -2.85 -11.66
CA HIS A 246 -1.17 -3.62 -12.61
C HIS A 246 -1.72 -4.90 -11.99
N LEU A 247 -2.86 -5.29 -12.53
CA LEU A 247 -3.28 -6.68 -12.59
C LEU A 247 -2.71 -7.27 -13.88
N GLY A 248 -1.82 -8.26 -13.76
CA GLY A 248 -1.44 -9.15 -14.85
C GLY A 248 -2.39 -10.34 -14.95
N LEU A 249 -3.00 -10.54 -16.12
CA LEU A 249 -3.91 -11.64 -16.41
C LEU A 249 -3.38 -12.43 -17.60
N GLY A 250 -3.16 -13.73 -17.44
CA GLY A 250 -2.63 -14.53 -18.54
C GLY A 250 -2.24 -15.95 -18.16
N LEU A 251 -1.26 -16.49 -18.88
CA LEU A 251 -0.73 -17.85 -18.73
C LEU A 251 -1.83 -18.93 -18.67
N PRO A 252 -2.69 -19.04 -19.69
CA PRO A 252 -3.80 -19.98 -19.65
C PRO A 252 -3.30 -21.43 -19.83
N GLY A 253 -3.35 -22.23 -18.76
CA GLY A 253 -2.99 -23.65 -18.76
C GLY A 253 -4.08 -24.59 -19.28
N SER A 254 -5.29 -24.10 -19.54
CA SER A 254 -6.43 -24.91 -20.02
C SER A 254 -7.34 -24.17 -21.01
N ALA A 255 -8.17 -24.89 -21.76
CA ALA A 255 -9.17 -24.27 -22.66
C ALA A 255 -10.18 -23.40 -21.88
N ARG A 256 -10.60 -23.87 -20.70
CA ARG A 256 -11.40 -23.09 -19.75
C ARG A 256 -10.66 -21.83 -19.29
N GLY A 257 -9.36 -21.93 -19.03
CA GLY A 257 -8.49 -20.81 -18.71
C GLY A 257 -8.46 -19.75 -19.81
N ARG A 258 -8.26 -20.16 -21.07
CA ARG A 258 -8.30 -19.25 -22.23
C ARG A 258 -9.62 -18.49 -22.31
N ALA A 259 -10.76 -19.19 -22.20
CA ALA A 259 -12.07 -18.55 -22.21
C ALA A 259 -12.25 -17.56 -21.04
N ALA A 260 -11.81 -17.94 -19.83
CA ALA A 260 -11.88 -17.09 -18.65
C ALA A 260 -11.03 -15.82 -18.79
N VAL A 261 -9.79 -15.94 -19.26
CA VAL A 261 -8.90 -14.80 -19.53
C VAL A 261 -9.53 -13.86 -20.55
N ALA A 262 -10.01 -14.38 -21.69
CA ALA A 262 -10.62 -13.56 -22.74
C ALA A 262 -11.86 -12.80 -22.25
N ALA A 263 -12.77 -13.48 -21.54
CA ALA A 263 -13.98 -12.86 -20.99
C ALA A 263 -13.64 -11.77 -19.97
N ARG A 264 -12.68 -12.04 -19.08
CA ARG A 264 -12.26 -11.10 -18.05
C ARG A 264 -11.50 -9.91 -18.61
N ALA A 265 -10.60 -10.14 -19.57
CA ALA A 265 -9.90 -9.08 -20.28
C ALA A 265 -10.89 -8.14 -20.97
N ARG A 266 -11.88 -8.69 -21.69
CA ARG A 266 -12.95 -7.91 -22.33
C ARG A 266 -13.71 -7.07 -21.30
N TRP A 267 -14.09 -7.65 -20.16
CA TRP A 267 -14.77 -6.92 -19.10
C TRP A 267 -13.91 -5.78 -18.52
N LEU A 268 -12.63 -6.03 -18.26
CA LEU A 268 -11.70 -5.01 -17.75
C LEU A 268 -11.49 -3.86 -18.75
N ARG A 269 -11.36 -4.15 -20.05
CA ARG A 269 -11.26 -3.14 -21.12
C ARG A 269 -12.53 -2.29 -21.20
N LEU A 270 -13.71 -2.92 -21.17
CA LEU A 270 -14.99 -2.22 -21.17
C LEU A 270 -15.14 -1.32 -19.93
N ARG A 271 -14.76 -1.83 -18.76
CA ARG A 271 -14.77 -1.05 -17.52
C ARG A 271 -13.82 0.15 -17.58
N ARG A 272 -12.64 0.00 -18.18
CA ARG A 272 -11.68 1.11 -18.37
C ARG A 272 -12.26 2.18 -19.29
N ARG A 273 -12.85 1.80 -20.42
CA ARG A 273 -13.55 2.71 -21.35
C ARG A 273 -14.72 3.46 -20.69
N GLY A 274 -15.49 2.75 -19.85
CA GLY A 274 -16.55 3.36 -19.06
C GLY A 274 -16.03 4.43 -18.09
N LYS A 275 -14.93 4.13 -17.37
CA LYS A 275 -14.28 5.09 -16.46
C LYS A 275 -13.67 6.30 -17.16
N SER A 276 -13.20 6.17 -18.41
CA SER A 276 -12.62 7.26 -19.18
C SER A 276 -13.66 8.15 -19.89
N SER A 277 -14.94 7.79 -19.83
CA SER A 277 -16.02 8.63 -20.38
C SER A 277 -16.36 9.78 -19.41
N GLY A 278 -16.29 11.02 -19.88
CA GLY A 278 -16.40 12.23 -19.04
C GLY A 278 -17.70 12.36 -18.24
N LEU A 279 -18.78 11.71 -18.67
CA LEU A 279 -20.05 11.61 -17.94
C LEU A 279 -19.94 10.79 -16.65
N VAL A 280 -19.22 9.67 -16.70
CA VAL A 280 -18.98 8.82 -15.52
C VAL A 280 -18.01 9.49 -14.56
N THR A 281 -16.98 10.17 -15.06
CA THR A 281 -16.02 10.93 -14.24
C THR A 281 -16.70 12.07 -13.48
N LYS A 282 -17.62 12.82 -14.11
CA LYS A 282 -18.43 13.86 -13.44
C LYS A 282 -19.33 13.29 -12.34
N VAL A 283 -19.94 12.12 -12.55
CA VAL A 283 -20.77 11.46 -11.53
C VAL A 283 -19.92 10.84 -10.41
N TYR A 284 -18.74 10.28 -10.74
CA TYR A 284 -17.83 9.60 -9.82
C TYR A 284 -17.08 10.57 -8.89
N TYR A 285 -16.71 11.76 -9.39
CA TYR A 285 -16.07 12.81 -8.58
C TYR A 285 -17.05 13.89 -8.06
N GLY A 286 -18.22 14.06 -8.68
CA GLY A 286 -19.13 15.19 -8.43
C GLY A 286 -20.16 15.03 -7.31
N SER A 287 -20.35 13.86 -6.69
CA SER A 287 -21.31 13.72 -5.58
C SER A 287 -20.74 12.92 -4.40
N ALA A 288 -20.72 13.55 -3.21
CA ALA A 288 -20.21 12.96 -1.97
C ALA A 288 -21.10 11.82 -1.43
N SER A 289 -22.40 11.85 -1.72
CA SER A 289 -23.40 10.87 -1.28
C SER A 289 -23.32 9.54 -2.04
N VAL A 290 -23.11 9.60 -3.36
CA VAL A 290 -22.95 8.42 -4.23
C VAL A 290 -21.60 7.74 -3.99
N ARG A 291 -20.57 8.54 -3.66
CA ARG A 291 -19.23 8.05 -3.24
C ARG A 291 -19.33 7.04 -2.10
N GLY A 292 -20.17 7.29 -1.09
CA GLY A 292 -20.36 6.39 0.06
C GLY A 292 -21.14 5.10 -0.23
N HIS A 293 -21.91 5.04 -1.31
CA HIS A 293 -22.67 3.85 -1.71
C HIS A 293 -21.88 2.97 -2.69
N LEU A 294 -21.09 3.58 -3.60
CA LEU A 294 -20.21 2.85 -4.52
C LEU A 294 -18.85 2.46 -3.91
N MET A 295 -18.34 3.21 -2.92
CA MET A 295 -17.17 2.78 -2.12
C MET A 295 -17.47 1.51 -1.30
N ARG A 296 -18.74 1.18 -1.03
CA ARG A 296 -19.14 -0.09 -0.41
C ARG A 296 -19.00 -1.30 -1.35
N GLN A 297 -18.77 -1.10 -2.65
CA GLN A 297 -18.47 -2.16 -3.62
C GLN A 297 -16.97 -2.24 -3.97
N ARG A 298 -16.09 -1.98 -3.01
CA ARG A 298 -14.63 -2.04 -3.18
C ARG A 298 -14.10 -3.48 -3.29
N ASP A 299 -14.35 -4.12 -4.44
CA ASP A 299 -13.48 -5.17 -4.96
C ASP A 299 -12.24 -4.54 -5.63
N VAL A 300 -11.52 -3.70 -4.88
CA VAL A 300 -10.18 -3.22 -5.28
C VAL A 300 -9.14 -4.32 -5.05
N LEU A 301 -9.45 -5.28 -4.16
CA LEU A 301 -8.59 -6.40 -3.77
C LEU A 301 -9.26 -7.77 -3.95
N ARG A 302 -10.30 -7.94 -4.79
CA ARG A 302 -10.89 -9.27 -5.04
C ARG A 302 -10.62 -9.76 -6.46
N PRO A 303 -9.80 -10.82 -6.62
CA PRO A 303 -9.97 -11.78 -7.71
C PRO A 303 -11.41 -12.29 -7.72
N SER A 304 -12.07 -12.28 -8.88
CA SER A 304 -13.41 -12.86 -9.05
C SER A 304 -13.34 -14.39 -8.95
N GLY A 305 -14.16 -15.00 -8.09
CA GLY A 305 -14.28 -16.47 -8.01
C GLY A 305 -14.49 -17.09 -6.62
N VAL A 306 -14.56 -16.31 -5.54
CA VAL A 306 -14.78 -16.84 -4.17
C VAL A 306 -16.10 -16.32 -3.60
N ARG A 307 -17.05 -17.23 -3.33
CA ARG A 307 -18.29 -16.91 -2.59
C ARG A 307 -17.94 -16.37 -1.21
N ARG A 308 -18.79 -15.48 -0.67
CA ARG A 308 -18.75 -15.14 0.76
C ARG A 308 -18.82 -16.45 1.55
N LEU A 309 -17.84 -16.71 2.41
CA LEU A 309 -18.14 -17.48 3.61
C LEU A 309 -19.14 -16.59 4.36
N ARG A 310 -20.41 -17.01 4.32
CA ARG A 310 -21.38 -16.54 5.30
C ARG A 310 -20.94 -17.17 6.62
N ASP A 311 -20.99 -16.36 7.68
CA ASP A 311 -21.00 -16.85 9.06
C ASP A 311 -22.03 -17.98 9.22
#